data_AF-A0A0B5AIM5-F1
#
_entry.id   AF-A0A0B5AIM5-F1
#
_cell.length_a   1.000
_cell.length_b   1.000
_cell.length_c   1.000
_cell.angle_alpha   90.00
_cell.angle_beta   90.00
_cell.angle_gamma   90.00
#
_symmetry.space_group_name_H-M   'P 1'
#
loop_
_entity.id
_entity.type
_entity.pdbx_description
1 polymer ?
#
loop_
_entity_poly.entity_id
_entity_poly.type
_entity_poly.pdbx_seq_one_letter_code
_entity_poly.pdbx_strand_id
1 'polypeptide(L)' 'MKAIKIGSILIVPFIILFLIFSTWIGYIAESMSDYYDFKWLAIAGIVAGYMLQFYKTGVGLTLIVLSIFIWFLI' A
#
# COMPACT_ATOMS: atom_id res chain seq x y z
N MET A 1 15.59 -10.51 11.84
CA MET A 1 14.46 -9.68 12.32
C MET A 1 14.77 -8.18 12.39
N LYS A 2 15.89 -7.71 12.98
CA LYS A 2 16.21 -6.27 13.05
C LYS A 2 16.30 -5.58 11.67
N ALA A 3 16.98 -6.18 10.71
CA ALA A 3 17.12 -5.62 9.35
C ALA A 3 15.78 -5.48 8.62
N ILE A 4 14.92 -6.50 8.69
CA ILE A 4 13.58 -6.48 8.07
C ILE A 4 12.73 -5.35 8.65
N LYS A 5 12.78 -5.17 9.98
CA LYS A 5 12.01 -4.12 10.66
C LYS A 5 12.51 -2.72 10.30
N ILE A 6 13.82 -2.51 10.20
CA ILE A 6 14.40 -1.23 9.78
C ILE A 6 14.07 -0.95 8.31
N GLY A 7 14.21 -1.96 7.46
CA GLY A 7 13.87 -1.87 6.04
C GLY A 7 12.41 -1.51 5.83
N SER A 8 11.48 -2.17 6.53
CA SER A 8 10.05 -1.89 6.37
C SER A 8 9.64 -0.51 6.89
N ILE A 9 10.28 0.00 7.94
CA ILE A 9 10.04 1.36 8.44
C ILE A 9 10.43 2.42 7.40
N LEU A 10 11.54 2.20 6.68
CA LEU A 10 12.01 3.15 5.67
C LEU A 10 11.26 2.99 4.36
N ILE A 11 11.12 1.77 3.85
CA ILE A 11 10.64 1.48 2.49
C ILE A 11 9.14 1.70 2.35
N VAL A 12 8.34 1.29 3.34
CA VAL A 12 6.87 1.31 3.21
C VAL A 12 6.31 2.74 3.04
N PRO A 13 6.79 3.78 3.74
CA PRO A 13 6.39 5.15 3.46
C PRO A 13 6.66 5.61 2.02
N PHE A 14 7.81 5.23 1.44
CA PHE A 14 8.10 5.54 0.03
C PHE A 14 7.16 4.80 -0.92
N ILE A 15 6.84 3.53 -0.62
CA ILE A 15 5.84 2.77 -1.40
C ILE A 15 4.48 3.46 -1.34
N ILE A 16 4.03 3.89 -0.16
CA ILE A 16 2.74 4.60 0.00
C ILE A 16 2.73 5.87 -0.84
N LEU A 17 3.78 6.70 -0.75
CA LEU A 17 3.87 7.92 -1.56
C LEU A 17 3.85 7.62 -3.05
N PHE A 18 4.65 6.65 -3.50
CA PHE A 18 4.70 6.21 -4.89
C PHE A 18 3.32 5.77 -5.40
N LEU A 19 2.61 4.93 -4.64
CA LEU A 19 1.29 4.43 -5.01
C LEU A 19 0.24 5.53 -5.04
N ILE A 20 0.29 6.49 -4.10
CA ILE A 20 -0.59 7.66 -4.13
C ILE A 20 -0.38 8.45 -5.42
N PHE A 21 0.87 8.83 -5.75
CA PHE A 21 1.15 9.57 -6.98
C PHE A 21 0.77 8.78 -8.23
N SER A 22 1.09 7.48 -8.29
CA SER A 22 0.70 6.63 -9.40
C SER A 22 -0.82 6.53 -9.56
N THR A 23 -1.56 6.48 -8.44
CA THR A 23 -3.03 6.43 -8.46
C THR A 23 -3.59 7.75 -8.99
N TRP A 24 -3.11 8.89 -8.50
CA TRP A 24 -3.48 10.22 -9.01
C TRP A 24 -3.21 10.38 -10.51
N ILE A 25 -2.05 9.93 -11.00
CA ILE A 25 -1.72 9.98 -12.43
C ILE A 25 -2.69 9.11 -13.23
N GLY A 26 -2.97 7.90 -12.78
CA GLY A 26 -3.90 7.02 -13.49
C GLY A 26 -5.35 7.52 -13.46
N TYR A 27 -5.78 8.30 -12.46
CA TYR A 27 -7.08 9.00 -12.53
C TYR A 27 -7.18 9.97 -13.71
N ILE A 28 -6.06 10.60 -14.08
CA ILE A 28 -6.04 11.50 -15.24
C ILE A 28 -6.24 10.70 -16.53
N ALA A 29 -5.85 9.42 -16.55
CA ALA A 29 -5.96 8.53 -17.70
C ALA A 29 -7.27 7.70 -17.73
N GLU A 30 -7.78 7.28 -16.57
CA GLU A 30 -8.86 6.30 -16.42
C GLU A 30 -10.04 6.82 -15.57
N SER A 31 -10.32 8.13 -15.62
CA SER A 31 -11.38 8.79 -14.83
C SER A 31 -12.81 8.23 -14.99
N MET A 32 -13.03 7.24 -15.86
CA MET A 32 -14.33 6.62 -16.14
C MET A 32 -14.48 5.17 -15.62
N SER A 33 -13.47 4.60 -14.96
CA SER A 33 -13.59 3.26 -14.37
C SER A 33 -14.00 3.35 -12.89
N ASP A 34 -15.23 2.94 -12.58
CA ASP A 34 -15.76 2.90 -11.21
C ASP A 34 -14.92 2.02 -10.27
N TYR A 35 -14.18 1.06 -10.82
CA TYR A 35 -13.32 0.18 -10.03
C TYR A 35 -12.00 0.84 -9.62
N TYR A 36 -11.60 1.94 -10.26
CA TYR A 36 -10.33 2.60 -10.00
C TYR A 36 -10.27 3.23 -8.60
N ASP A 37 -11.42 3.62 -8.05
CA ASP A 37 -11.56 4.11 -6.68
C ASP A 37 -11.14 3.10 -5.62
N PHE A 38 -11.24 1.79 -5.90
CA PHE A 38 -10.79 0.74 -4.97
C PHE A 38 -9.26 0.76 -4.75
N LYS A 39 -8.49 1.44 -5.61
CA LYS A 39 -7.05 1.66 -5.37
C LYS A 39 -6.78 2.46 -4.10
N TRP A 40 -7.65 3.41 -3.74
CA TRP A 40 -7.53 4.14 -2.47
C TRP A 40 -7.74 3.24 -1.26
N LEU A 41 -8.68 2.30 -1.34
CA LEU A 41 -8.92 1.32 -0.28
C LEU A 41 -7.73 0.36 -0.14
N ALA A 42 -7.11 -0.04 -1.25
CA ALA A 42 -5.87 -0.82 -1.20
C ALA A 42 -4.73 -0.02 -0.55
N ILE A 43 -4.56 1.27 -0.88
CA ILE A 43 -3.57 2.14 -0.21
C ILE A 43 -3.87 2.28 1.29
N ALA A 44 -5.14 2.46 1.67
CA ALA A 44 -5.54 2.49 3.07
C ALA A 44 -5.18 1.18 3.80
N GLY A 45 -5.33 0.04 3.13
CA GLY A 45 -4.88 -1.27 3.62
C GLY A 45 -3.37 -1.34 3.87
N ILE A 46 -2.56 -0.75 2.98
CA ILE A 46 -1.10 -0.64 3.17
C ILE A 46 -0.76 0.20 4.39
N VAL A 47 -1.44 1.34 4.57
CA VAL A 47 -1.26 2.21 5.75
C VAL A 47 -1.65 1.47 7.03
N ALA A 48 -2.78 0.76 7.03
CA ALA A 48 -3.21 -0.05 8.17
C ALA A 48 -2.20 -1.17 8.48
N GLY A 49 -1.69 -1.86 7.46
CA GLY A 49 -0.63 -2.86 7.60
C GLY A 49 0.67 -2.28 8.14
N TYR A 50 1.04 -1.07 7.70
CA TYR A 50 2.19 -0.33 8.21
C TYR A 50 2.05 0.00 9.70
N MET A 51 0.88 0.46 10.14
CA MET A 51 0.62 0.69 11.56
C MET A 51 0.65 -0.64 12.35
N LEU A 52 0.04 -1.69 11.80
CA LEU A 52 -0.06 -2.99 12.44
C LEU A 52 1.29 -3.68 12.61
N GLN A 53 2.25 -3.43 11.71
CA GLN A 53 3.58 -4.07 11.76
C GLN A 53 4.35 -3.75 13.05
N PHE A 54 4.04 -2.63 13.71
CA PHE A 54 4.67 -2.23 14.98
C PHE A 54 4.21 -3.10 16.15
N TYR A 55 3.00 -3.65 16.09
CA TYR A 55 2.42 -4.54 17.11
C TYR A 55 2.58 -6.01 16.74
N LYS A 56 2.30 -6.36 15.48
CA LYS A 56 2.33 -7.72 14.93
C LYS A 56 3.01 -7.70 13.56
N THR A 57 4.34 -7.72 13.56
CA THR A 57 5.16 -7.55 12.34
C THR A 57 4.77 -8.50 11.22
N GLY A 58 4.57 -9.78 11.49
CA GLY A 58 4.17 -10.75 10.45
C GLY A 58 2.83 -10.39 9.81
N VAL A 59 1.79 -10.14 10.63
CA VAL A 59 0.45 -9.80 10.14
C VAL A 59 0.45 -8.46 9.38
N GLY A 60 1.15 -7.45 9.89
CA GLY A 60 1.27 -6.15 9.24
C GLY A 60 1.97 -6.24 7.88
N LEU A 61 3.08 -6.97 7.78
CA LEU A 61 3.78 -7.19 6.52
C LEU A 61 2.94 -7.99 5.52
N THR A 62 2.24 -9.04 5.96
CA THR A 62 1.33 -9.80 5.10
C THR A 62 0.20 -8.91 4.56
N LEU A 63 -0.38 -8.05 5.40
CA LEU A 63 -1.41 -7.11 4.98
C LEU A 63 -0.88 -6.12 3.94
N ILE A 64 0.32 -5.55 4.15
CA ILE A 64 0.98 -4.68 3.18
C ILE A 64 1.13 -5.38 1.82
N VAL A 65 1.67 -6.60 1.81
CA VAL A 65 1.91 -7.35 0.57
C VAL A 65 0.60 -7.66 -0.16
N LEU A 66 -0.43 -8.10 0.57
CA LEU A 66 -1.75 -8.36 0.00
C LEU A 66 -2.39 -7.09 -0.57
N SER A 67 -2.31 -5.97 0.14
CA SER A 67 -2.86 -4.70 -0.33
C SER A 67 -2.11 -4.15 -1.54
N ILE A 68 -0.79 -4.30 -1.62
CA ILE A 68 -0.02 -3.97 -2.84
C ILE A 68 -0.46 -4.85 -4.02
N PHE A 69 -0.65 -6.14 -3.78
CA PHE A 69 -1.09 -7.08 -4.82
C PHE A 69 -2.49 -6.73 -5.33
N ILE A 70 -3.44 -6.42 -4.43
CA ILE A 70 -4.78 -5.97 -4.80
C ILE A 70 -4.71 -4.66 -5.58
N TRP A 71 -3.91 -3.68 -5.15
CA TRP A 71 -3.74 -2.41 -5.87
C TRP A 71 -3.24 -2.61 -7.31
N PHE A 72 -2.38 -3.60 -7.54
CA PHE A 72 -1.84 -3.92 -8.86
C PHE A 72 -2.85 -4.63 -9.77
N LEU A 73 -3.80 -5.39 -9.20
CA LEU A 73 -4.84 -6.10 -9.95
C LEU A 73 -6.03 -5.22 -10.34
N ILE A 74 -6.23 -4.11 -9.62
CA ILE A 74 -7.19 -3.06 -9.96
C ILE A 74 -6.57 -2.16 -11.02
#